data_AF-A0A2N0PWY5-F1
#
_entry.id   AF-A0A2N0PWY5-F1
#
_cell.length_a   1.000
_cell.length_b   1.000
_cell.length_c   1.000
_cell.angle_alpha   90.00
_cell.angle_beta   90.00
_cell.angle_gamma   90.00
#
_symmetry.space_group_name_H-M   'P 1'
#
loop_
_entity.id
_entity.type
_entity.pdbx_description
1 polymer ?
#
loop_
_entity_poly.entity_id
_entity_poly.type
_entity_poly.pdbx_seq_one_letter_code
_entity_poly.pdbx_strand_id
1 'polypeptide(L)'
;MPPLFPSYDDEKIRFYYPDHLQLKLVQVIHRHGERTPVKPFLEHVIPPLWNLCHEAKEFQSSILLFQEDKNNQDNLKLGYEQFTYRRIDSHSFPSPGTCAFGQLTDIGRRSMTELGAHFRTLYVDKLKFLDEKLSNDKLLYLRSTNYARTFESLQQLVIGGLYPSQYRSNSYVLKIHTRAFYKETLHQNSKCKRLMTLIKQFGEASKLRYESDLKYLTTQLKPIVNEVKLDSKPSLNEIFDTVTAAKANKIPIPKEFTEEVIDKIDEISTGEWFNGFYETLEMRRLAIGPFIADLRDIILSKVNNIPEAEDLKFAIYSGHDSTLAPLIATFNAFDHRWPKFNSHLILELFESKEEFSSAQDNHYVRVRYNDKIL
;
A
#
# COMPACT_ATOMS: atom_id res chain seq x y z
N MET A 1 21.80 9.79 4.41
CA MET A 1 20.96 8.58 4.23
C MET A 1 20.97 8.24 2.75
N PRO A 2 20.99 6.95 2.37
CA PRO A 2 20.78 6.56 0.97
C PRO A 2 19.40 7.05 0.49
N PRO A 3 19.21 7.32 -0.81
CA PRO A 3 17.91 7.68 -1.35
C PRO A 3 16.90 6.56 -1.11
N LEU A 4 15.63 6.94 -0.87
CA LEU A 4 14.55 5.98 -0.60
C LEU A 4 14.26 5.08 -1.81
N PHE A 5 14.47 5.60 -3.02
CA PHE A 5 14.24 4.92 -4.29
C PHE A 5 15.52 4.89 -5.14
N PRO A 6 15.70 3.86 -6.00
CA PRO A 6 16.87 3.77 -6.86
C PRO A 6 16.88 4.90 -7.90
N SER A 7 18.08 5.38 -8.26
CA SER A 7 18.24 6.30 -9.38
C SER A 7 18.07 5.57 -10.71
N TYR A 8 17.48 6.25 -11.70
CA TYR A 8 17.45 5.77 -13.07
C TYR A 8 18.69 6.27 -13.83
N ASP A 9 19.53 5.32 -14.26
CA ASP A 9 20.60 5.58 -15.21
C ASP A 9 20.12 5.25 -16.65
N ASP A 10 20.69 5.93 -17.64
CA ASP A 10 20.21 5.84 -19.03
C ASP A 10 20.45 4.45 -19.65
N GLU A 11 21.47 3.72 -19.19
CA GLU A 11 21.76 2.36 -19.66
C GLU A 11 20.69 1.37 -19.21
N LYS A 12 20.30 1.41 -17.92
CA LYS A 12 19.18 0.59 -17.40
C LYS A 12 17.86 0.95 -18.05
N ILE A 13 17.61 2.24 -18.31
CA ILE A 13 16.39 2.64 -19.01
C ILE A 13 16.35 1.99 -20.40
N ARG A 14 17.43 2.06 -21.18
CA ARG A 14 17.45 1.43 -22.51
C ARG A 14 17.30 -0.09 -22.44
N PHE A 15 17.91 -0.72 -21.43
CA PHE A 15 17.78 -2.16 -21.23
C PHE A 15 16.34 -2.59 -20.88
N TYR A 16 15.68 -1.84 -20.00
CA TYR A 16 14.32 -2.15 -19.56
C TYR A 16 13.21 -1.57 -20.46
N TYR A 17 13.50 -0.59 -21.31
CA TYR A 17 12.52 0.02 -22.21
C TYR A 17 13.10 0.07 -23.62
N PRO A 18 13.28 -1.10 -24.27
CA PRO A 18 13.91 -1.17 -25.56
C PRO A 18 13.03 -0.57 -26.66
N ASP A 19 13.64 0.00 -27.69
CA ASP A 19 12.94 0.79 -28.72
C ASP A 19 11.89 0.00 -29.53
N HIS A 20 12.01 -1.33 -29.62
CA HIS A 20 11.05 -2.20 -30.31
C HIS A 20 9.78 -2.47 -29.49
N LEU A 21 9.72 -2.06 -28.22
CA LEU A 21 8.53 -2.14 -27.38
C LEU A 21 7.97 -0.74 -27.10
N GLN A 22 6.66 -0.58 -27.22
CA GLN A 22 5.94 0.61 -26.80
C GLN A 22 5.24 0.35 -25.46
N LEU A 23 5.50 1.18 -24.45
CA LEU A 23 4.74 1.15 -23.20
C LEU A 23 3.33 1.70 -23.44
N LYS A 24 2.30 0.95 -23.05
CA LYS A 24 0.87 1.26 -23.29
C LYS A 24 0.08 1.59 -22.04
N LEU A 25 0.43 0.97 -20.91
CA LEU A 25 -0.26 1.14 -19.63
C LEU A 25 0.70 0.81 -18.49
N VAL A 26 0.60 1.57 -17.40
CA VAL A 26 1.23 1.24 -16.13
C VAL A 26 0.16 1.19 -15.04
N GLN A 27 0.16 0.14 -14.25
CA GLN A 27 -0.67 0.00 -13.06
C GLN A 27 0.23 -0.08 -11.82
N VAL A 28 0.11 0.88 -10.91
CA VAL A 28 0.85 0.94 -9.66
C VAL A 28 -0.08 0.58 -8.51
N ILE A 29 0.31 -0.37 -7.68
CA ILE A 29 -0.37 -0.75 -6.46
C ILE A 29 0.58 -0.46 -5.32
N HIS A 30 0.20 0.36 -4.35
CA HIS A 30 1.09 0.72 -3.25
C HIS A 30 0.45 0.54 -1.88
N ARG A 31 1.29 0.24 -0.88
CA ARG A 31 0.95 0.41 0.53
C ARG A 31 1.03 1.90 0.86
N HIS A 32 0.17 2.36 1.77
CA HIS A 32 0.32 3.69 2.35
C HIS A 32 1.71 3.91 2.97
N GLY A 33 2.06 5.19 3.19
CA GLY A 33 3.29 5.56 3.88
C GLY A 33 3.28 5.30 5.38
N GLU A 34 4.34 5.76 6.05
CA GLU A 34 4.57 5.65 7.48
C GLU A 34 3.43 6.27 8.28
N ARG A 35 3.02 5.56 9.32
CA ARG A 35 1.89 5.95 10.17
C ARG A 35 2.17 5.67 11.64
N THR A 36 1.34 6.22 12.49
CA THR A 36 1.21 5.78 13.89
C THR A 36 0.67 4.35 13.97
N PRO A 37 0.86 3.66 15.12
CA PRO A 37 0.23 2.36 15.35
C PRO A 37 -1.30 2.46 15.31
N VAL A 38 -1.95 1.36 14.94
CA VAL A 38 -3.43 1.31 14.88
C VAL A 38 -4.10 1.23 16.25
N LYS A 39 -3.34 0.84 17.29
CA LYS A 39 -3.84 0.63 18.65
C LYS A 39 -2.79 1.07 19.70
N PRO A 40 -3.22 1.42 20.93
CA PRO A 40 -2.34 1.90 22.00
C PRO A 40 -1.67 0.76 22.78
N PHE A 41 -0.80 0.00 22.13
CA PHE A 41 0.00 -1.02 22.83
C PHE A 41 1.40 -0.51 23.15
N LEU A 42 2.02 -1.13 24.15
CA LEU A 42 3.37 -0.82 24.60
C LEU A 42 3.58 0.64 25.08
N GLU A 43 2.52 1.35 25.50
CA GLU A 43 2.60 2.74 25.98
C GLU A 43 3.50 2.93 27.22
N HIS A 44 3.82 1.85 27.94
CA HIS A 44 4.76 1.85 29.06
C HIS A 44 6.23 1.95 28.64
N VAL A 45 6.53 1.70 27.36
CA VAL A 45 7.89 1.72 26.80
C VAL A 45 8.02 2.53 25.50
N ILE A 46 6.91 2.85 24.83
CA ILE A 46 6.84 3.70 23.64
C ILE A 46 5.93 4.90 23.96
N PRO A 47 6.28 6.13 23.57
CA PRO A 47 5.49 7.31 23.88
C PRO A 47 4.00 7.16 23.45
N PRO A 48 3.04 7.47 24.35
CA PRO A 48 1.62 7.36 24.04
C PRO A 48 1.11 8.45 23.09
N LEU A 49 1.86 9.55 22.94
CA LEU A 49 1.52 10.68 22.08
C LEU A 49 2.56 10.82 20.98
N TRP A 50 2.06 10.84 19.74
CA TRP A 50 2.89 10.90 18.55
C TRP A 50 2.73 12.28 17.92
N ASN A 51 3.62 13.21 18.26
CA ASN A 51 3.60 14.57 17.73
C ASN A 51 4.30 14.63 16.37
N LEU A 52 3.69 14.01 15.36
CA LEU A 52 4.29 13.76 14.03
C LEU A 52 3.31 14.06 12.88
N CYS A 53 2.27 14.87 13.12
CA CYS A 53 1.20 15.16 12.16
C CYS A 53 0.95 16.67 12.02
N HIS A 54 2.01 17.45 11.83
CA HIS A 54 1.92 18.92 11.70
C HIS A 54 1.44 19.34 10.31
N GLU A 55 1.77 18.56 9.27
CA GLU A 55 1.47 18.88 7.86
C GLU A 55 0.07 18.39 7.42
N ALA A 56 -0.67 17.71 8.31
CA ALA A 56 -1.95 17.07 8.01
C ALA A 56 -3.08 18.04 7.57
N LYS A 57 -2.95 19.35 7.86
CA LYS A 57 -3.99 20.35 7.58
C LYS A 57 -4.09 20.73 6.09
N GLU A 58 -3.04 20.56 5.30
CA GLU A 58 -2.98 21.12 3.94
C GLU A 58 -3.73 20.29 2.88
N PHE A 59 -4.06 19.03 3.15
CA PHE A 59 -4.59 18.09 2.15
C PHE A 59 -6.07 17.70 2.31
N GLN A 60 -6.75 18.25 3.32
CA GLN A 60 -8.10 17.87 3.70
C GLN A 60 -9.21 18.57 2.88
N SER A 61 -8.89 19.57 2.05
CA SER A 61 -9.88 20.51 1.51
C SER A 61 -10.25 20.38 0.02
N SER A 62 -9.72 19.41 -0.74
CA SER A 62 -9.89 19.40 -2.21
C SER A 62 -10.23 18.04 -2.83
N ILE A 63 -11.15 17.27 -2.23
CA ILE A 63 -11.51 15.93 -2.73
C ILE A 63 -12.98 15.85 -3.10
N LEU A 64 -13.24 15.38 -4.32
CA LEU A 64 -14.52 14.80 -4.69
C LEU A 64 -14.39 13.28 -4.60
N LEU A 65 -15.10 12.67 -3.65
CA LEU A 65 -15.18 11.22 -3.50
C LEU A 65 -16.21 10.68 -4.48
N PHE A 66 -15.78 9.77 -5.37
CA PHE A 66 -16.68 9.12 -6.32
C PHE A 66 -16.84 7.65 -5.93
N GLN A 67 -18.07 7.26 -5.58
CA GLN A 67 -18.45 5.85 -5.42
C GLN A 67 -18.89 5.30 -6.77
N GLU A 68 -18.49 4.07 -7.10
CA GLU A 68 -18.90 3.40 -8.34
C GLU A 68 -20.41 3.05 -8.37
N ASP A 69 -21.11 3.08 -7.22
CA ASP A 69 -22.56 2.83 -7.14
C ASP A 69 -23.37 4.15 -7.24
N LYS A 70 -23.89 4.45 -8.43
CA LYS A 70 -24.69 5.66 -8.74
C LYS A 70 -26.03 5.79 -7.97
N ASN A 71 -26.38 4.86 -7.09
CA ASN A 71 -27.73 4.74 -6.51
C ASN A 71 -27.85 5.08 -5.02
N ASN A 72 -26.81 5.60 -4.35
CA ASN A 72 -26.93 6.01 -2.94
C ASN A 72 -26.11 7.28 -2.66
N GLN A 73 -26.71 8.44 -2.95
CA GLN A 73 -26.10 9.75 -2.62
C GLN A 73 -26.06 10.04 -1.10
N ASP A 74 -26.73 9.24 -0.26
CA ASP A 74 -26.80 9.50 1.20
C ASP A 74 -25.60 9.00 2.03
N ASN A 75 -24.66 8.25 1.44
CA ASN A 75 -23.47 7.74 2.16
C ASN A 75 -22.20 8.59 1.96
N LEU A 76 -22.31 9.77 1.36
CA LEU A 76 -21.19 10.67 1.00
C LEU A 76 -20.43 11.27 2.19
N LYS A 77 -20.86 11.04 3.44
CA LYS A 77 -20.20 11.56 4.66
C LYS A 77 -19.19 10.61 5.34
N LEU A 78 -19.02 9.36 4.88
CA LEU A 78 -18.36 8.31 5.68
C LEU A 78 -16.87 8.02 5.36
N GLY A 79 -16.15 8.92 4.69
CA GLY A 79 -14.74 8.69 4.31
C GLY A 79 -13.67 9.30 5.22
N TYR A 80 -14.02 10.32 6.01
CA TYR A 80 -13.03 11.16 6.70
C TYR A 80 -13.10 11.14 8.24
N GLU A 81 -14.12 10.54 8.85
CA GLU A 81 -14.52 10.85 10.24
C GLU A 81 -14.23 9.78 11.32
N GLN A 82 -13.22 8.92 11.21
CA GLN A 82 -12.87 8.05 12.35
C GLN A 82 -11.38 8.03 12.68
N PHE A 83 -10.77 9.22 12.74
CA PHE A 83 -9.53 9.35 13.49
C PHE A 83 -9.83 9.21 14.98
N THR A 84 -9.37 8.10 15.57
CA THR A 84 -9.42 7.92 17.02
C THR A 84 -8.19 8.57 17.61
N TYR A 85 -8.36 9.73 18.23
CA TYR A 85 -7.29 10.41 18.95
C TYR A 85 -7.15 9.86 20.37
N ARG A 86 -5.91 9.83 20.87
CA ARG A 86 -5.66 9.63 22.29
C ARG A 86 -6.14 10.87 23.06
N ARG A 87 -6.97 10.66 24.08
CA ARG A 87 -7.37 11.67 25.05
C ARG A 87 -6.50 11.50 26.30
N ILE A 88 -5.77 12.54 26.70
CA ILE A 88 -4.91 12.52 27.90
C ILE A 88 -5.77 12.72 29.15
N ASP A 89 -6.82 13.54 29.03
CA ASP A 89 -7.94 13.63 29.96
C ASP A 89 -9.26 13.68 29.16
N SER A 90 -10.41 13.50 29.80
CA SER A 90 -11.71 13.47 29.11
C SER A 90 -12.14 14.80 28.46
N HIS A 91 -11.42 15.90 28.71
CA HIS A 91 -11.78 17.27 28.35
C HIS A 91 -10.75 18.00 27.46
N SER A 92 -9.59 17.38 27.19
CA SER A 92 -8.48 17.97 26.44
C SER A 92 -8.58 17.60 24.97
N PHE A 93 -8.50 18.64 24.14
CA PHE A 93 -8.26 18.46 22.72
C PHE A 93 -6.79 18.06 22.50
N PRO A 94 -6.50 17.18 21.52
CA PRO A 94 -5.13 16.87 21.14
C PRO A 94 -4.37 18.15 20.80
N SER A 95 -3.12 18.29 21.26
CA SER A 95 -2.29 19.43 20.88
C SER A 95 -2.05 19.42 19.36
N PRO A 96 -1.88 20.60 18.72
CA PRO A 96 -1.50 20.67 17.32
C PRO A 96 -0.28 19.80 17.01
N GLY A 97 -0.35 19.01 15.93
CA GLY A 97 0.71 18.06 15.56
C GLY A 97 0.53 16.65 16.13
N THR A 98 -0.38 16.45 17.10
CA THR A 98 -0.68 15.11 17.63
C THR A 98 -1.41 14.28 16.58
N CYS A 99 -0.84 13.13 16.26
CA CYS A 99 -1.45 12.13 15.39
C CYS A 99 -2.52 11.32 16.14
N ALA A 100 -3.59 10.97 15.43
CA ALA A 100 -4.51 9.90 15.79
C ALA A 100 -3.90 8.51 15.54
N PHE A 101 -4.53 7.45 16.06
CA PHE A 101 -4.13 6.08 15.75
C PHE A 101 -4.33 5.75 14.28
N GLY A 102 -3.35 5.07 13.69
CA GLY A 102 -3.31 4.70 12.28
C GLY A 102 -3.28 5.89 11.31
N GLN A 103 -2.98 7.10 11.77
CA GLN A 103 -2.84 8.30 10.94
C GLN A 103 -1.46 8.33 10.27
N LEU A 104 -1.43 8.75 9.00
CA LEU A 104 -0.20 8.98 8.27
C LEU A 104 0.61 10.08 8.97
N THR A 105 1.90 9.87 9.20
CA THR A 105 2.78 10.88 9.81
C THR A 105 3.38 11.79 8.74
N ASP A 106 4.02 12.88 9.15
CA ASP A 106 4.72 13.81 8.25
C ASP A 106 5.84 13.08 7.48
N ILE A 107 6.47 12.07 8.08
CA ILE A 107 7.42 11.18 7.40
C ILE A 107 6.71 10.41 6.28
N GLY A 108 5.53 9.82 6.56
CA GLY A 108 4.75 9.08 5.58
C GLY A 108 4.18 9.95 4.46
N ARG A 109 3.87 11.21 4.73
CA ARG A 109 3.47 12.18 3.70
C ARG A 109 4.64 12.45 2.73
N ARG A 110 5.82 12.70 3.30
CA ARG A 110 7.04 12.98 2.55
C ARG A 110 7.48 11.80 1.71
N SER A 111 7.51 10.59 2.27
CA SER A 111 7.92 9.39 1.55
C SER A 111 7.00 9.07 0.36
N MET A 112 5.69 9.29 0.51
CA MET A 112 4.72 9.12 -0.58
C MET A 112 4.89 10.20 -1.65
N THR A 113 5.21 11.43 -1.26
CA THR A 113 5.61 12.50 -2.19
C THR A 113 6.88 12.12 -2.96
N GLU A 114 7.89 11.59 -2.29
CA GLU A 114 9.13 11.10 -2.91
C GLU A 114 8.84 9.94 -3.88
N LEU A 115 7.91 9.04 -3.55
CA LEU A 115 7.48 7.97 -4.47
C LEU A 115 6.81 8.54 -5.73
N GLY A 116 5.99 9.58 -5.58
CA GLY A 116 5.42 10.30 -6.72
C GLY A 116 6.48 10.94 -7.60
N ALA A 117 7.47 11.60 -7.00
CA ALA A 117 8.60 12.20 -7.72
C ALA A 117 9.48 11.14 -8.42
N HIS A 118 9.64 9.97 -7.82
CA HIS A 118 10.30 8.82 -8.42
C HIS A 118 9.59 8.35 -9.69
N PHE A 119 8.26 8.23 -9.65
CA PHE A 119 7.46 7.92 -10.84
C PHE A 119 7.47 9.03 -11.89
N ARG A 120 7.51 10.30 -11.48
CA ARG A 120 7.68 11.42 -12.41
C ARG A 120 8.99 11.30 -13.18
N THR A 121 10.09 11.07 -12.46
CA THR A 121 11.42 10.94 -13.04
C THR A 121 11.43 9.89 -14.16
N LEU A 122 10.83 8.73 -13.92
CA LEU A 122 10.77 7.67 -14.92
C LEU A 122 9.76 7.95 -16.03
N TYR A 123 8.48 8.05 -15.67
CA TYR A 123 7.38 7.99 -16.64
C TYR A 123 7.11 9.33 -17.33
N VAL A 124 7.47 10.46 -16.72
CA VAL A 124 7.36 11.79 -17.33
C VAL A 124 8.71 12.21 -17.89
N ASP A 125 9.75 12.28 -17.07
CA ASP A 125 10.97 12.98 -17.46
C ASP A 125 11.84 12.16 -18.42
N LYS A 126 12.02 10.86 -18.15
CA LYS A 126 12.88 9.98 -18.94
C LYS A 126 12.15 9.33 -20.12
N LEU A 127 11.03 8.66 -19.86
CA LEU A 127 10.30 7.90 -20.88
C LEU A 127 9.36 8.74 -21.74
N LYS A 128 9.00 9.96 -21.29
CA LYS A 128 7.98 10.80 -21.93
C LYS A 128 6.67 10.06 -22.18
N PHE A 129 6.37 9.05 -21.34
CA PHE A 129 5.17 8.23 -21.45
C PHE A 129 3.94 9.00 -20.99
N LEU A 130 4.06 9.68 -19.84
CA LEU A 130 3.10 10.61 -19.31
C LEU A 130 3.43 12.04 -19.71
N ASP A 131 2.39 12.85 -19.87
CA ASP A 131 2.51 14.24 -20.26
C ASP A 131 3.17 15.06 -19.14
N GLU A 132 3.92 16.10 -19.50
CA GLU A 132 4.64 16.95 -18.55
C GLU A 132 3.68 17.62 -17.55
N LYS A 133 2.53 18.07 -18.05
CA LYS A 133 1.46 18.72 -17.28
C LYS A 133 0.21 17.85 -17.27
N LEU A 134 -0.44 17.76 -16.12
CA LEU A 134 -1.71 17.08 -15.95
C LEU A 134 -2.84 17.99 -16.44
N SER A 135 -3.20 17.83 -17.72
CA SER A 135 -4.26 18.58 -18.39
C SER A 135 -5.51 17.74 -18.70
N ASN A 136 -5.36 16.42 -18.79
CA ASN A 136 -6.44 15.48 -19.10
C ASN A 136 -6.63 14.47 -17.96
N ASP A 137 -7.77 14.52 -17.29
CA ASP A 137 -8.13 13.61 -16.19
C ASP A 137 -8.29 12.15 -16.63
N LYS A 138 -8.46 11.87 -17.93
CA LYS A 138 -8.59 10.49 -18.43
C LYS A 138 -7.26 9.74 -18.50
N LEU A 139 -6.13 10.45 -18.38
CA LEU A 139 -4.80 9.84 -18.37
C LEU A 139 -4.57 8.99 -17.12
N LEU A 140 -5.22 9.35 -16.01
CA LEU A 140 -5.04 8.75 -14.70
C LEU A 140 -6.33 8.07 -14.21
N TYR A 141 -6.22 6.83 -13.74
CA TYR A 141 -7.26 6.19 -12.93
C TYR A 141 -6.74 6.03 -11.51
N LEU A 142 -7.44 6.60 -10.53
CA LEU A 142 -7.00 6.63 -9.14
C LEU A 142 -8.04 5.94 -8.26
N ARG A 143 -7.63 4.91 -7.53
CA ARG A 143 -8.50 4.19 -6.60
C ARG A 143 -7.82 4.01 -5.25
N SER A 144 -8.58 4.19 -4.17
CA SER A 144 -8.11 3.95 -2.81
C SER A 144 -9.10 3.06 -2.06
N THR A 145 -8.61 2.35 -1.05
CA THR A 145 -9.50 1.85 0.01
C THR A 145 -10.07 3.02 0.80
N ASN A 146 -11.19 2.80 1.49
CA ASN A 146 -11.84 3.84 2.30
C ASN A 146 -11.17 4.05 3.68
N TYR A 147 -9.85 4.26 3.70
CA TYR A 147 -9.10 4.64 4.90
C TYR A 147 -8.40 5.98 4.66
N ALA A 148 -8.48 6.90 5.62
CA ALA A 148 -7.89 8.24 5.46
C ALA A 148 -6.38 8.20 5.12
N ARG A 149 -5.62 7.28 5.72
CA ARG A 149 -4.18 7.11 5.41
C ARG A 149 -3.89 6.67 3.97
N THR A 150 -4.77 5.87 3.35
CA THR A 150 -4.58 5.42 1.95
C THR A 150 -4.97 6.52 0.97
N PHE A 151 -6.03 7.28 1.27
CA PHE A 151 -6.35 8.49 0.53
C PHE A 151 -5.21 9.50 0.57
N GLU A 152 -4.76 9.85 1.76
CA GLU A 152 -3.71 10.85 1.94
C GLU A 152 -2.41 10.41 1.26
N SER A 153 -2.04 9.13 1.36
CA SER A 153 -0.88 8.60 0.64
C SER A 153 -1.01 8.76 -0.88
N LEU A 154 -2.19 8.46 -1.44
CA LEU A 154 -2.45 8.62 -2.88
C LEU A 154 -2.39 10.09 -3.30
N GLN A 155 -2.90 10.99 -2.47
CA GLN A 155 -2.82 12.43 -2.74
C GLN A 155 -1.37 12.92 -2.74
N GLN A 156 -0.58 12.54 -1.73
CA GLN A 156 0.84 12.91 -1.63
C GLN A 156 1.63 12.38 -2.83
N LEU A 157 1.38 11.12 -3.23
CA LEU A 157 1.98 10.53 -4.43
C LEU A 157 1.62 11.34 -5.69
N VAL A 158 0.34 11.61 -5.93
CA VAL A 158 -0.08 12.22 -7.20
C VAL A 158 0.19 13.72 -7.24
N ILE A 159 -0.37 14.50 -6.32
CA ILE A 159 -0.31 15.97 -6.39
C ILE A 159 0.77 16.60 -5.52
N GLY A 160 1.45 15.80 -4.68
CA GLY A 160 2.67 16.19 -3.99
C GLY A 160 3.92 15.88 -4.82
N GLY A 161 3.97 14.69 -5.47
CA GLY A 161 5.16 14.19 -6.16
C GLY A 161 5.07 14.09 -7.69
N LEU A 162 4.07 13.37 -8.22
CA LEU A 162 3.99 13.06 -9.66
C LEU A 162 3.64 14.31 -10.50
N TYR A 163 2.69 15.10 -10.02
CA TYR A 163 2.20 16.35 -10.59
C TYR A 163 2.04 17.44 -9.51
N PRO A 164 3.15 17.96 -8.95
CA PRO A 164 3.12 19.09 -8.04
C PRO A 164 2.56 20.34 -8.73
N SER A 165 2.25 21.38 -7.93
CA SER A 165 1.46 22.55 -8.34
C SER A 165 1.87 23.20 -9.67
N GLN A 166 3.17 23.23 -10.00
CA GLN A 166 3.68 23.80 -11.25
C GLN A 166 3.33 23.00 -12.52
N TYR A 167 2.91 21.74 -12.38
CA TYR A 167 2.58 20.83 -13.48
C TYR A 167 1.08 20.55 -13.58
N ARG A 168 0.23 21.32 -12.91
CA ARG A 168 -1.23 21.18 -12.98
C ARG A 168 -1.93 22.52 -12.78
N SER A 169 -3.23 22.57 -13.06
CA SER A 169 -4.02 23.76 -12.73
C SER A 169 -4.14 23.95 -11.22
N ASN A 170 -4.19 25.20 -10.76
CA ASN A 170 -4.55 25.53 -9.37
C ASN A 170 -5.97 25.06 -9.01
N SER A 171 -6.86 24.94 -10.00
CA SER A 171 -8.22 24.43 -9.85
C SER A 171 -8.32 22.91 -10.00
N TYR A 172 -7.20 22.20 -10.13
CA TYR A 172 -7.19 20.75 -10.32
C TYR A 172 -7.75 20.03 -9.09
N VAL A 173 -8.75 19.17 -9.29
CA VAL A 173 -9.36 18.37 -8.23
C VAL A 173 -9.07 16.91 -8.49
N LEU A 174 -8.45 16.24 -7.51
CA LEU A 174 -8.10 14.84 -7.64
C LEU A 174 -9.35 13.95 -7.54
N LYS A 175 -9.65 13.23 -8.61
CA LYS A 175 -10.74 12.27 -8.65
C LYS A 175 -10.28 10.90 -8.15
N ILE A 176 -10.58 10.58 -6.89
CA ILE A 176 -10.27 9.27 -6.29
C ILE A 176 -11.53 8.42 -6.20
N HIS A 177 -11.46 7.23 -6.79
CA HIS A 177 -12.49 6.21 -6.75
C HIS A 177 -12.39 5.38 -5.48
N THR A 178 -13.55 5.02 -4.93
CA THR A 178 -13.64 4.05 -3.82
C THR A 178 -14.76 3.05 -4.05
N ARG A 179 -14.66 1.91 -3.38
CA ARG A 179 -15.76 0.94 -3.28
C ARG A 179 -16.30 0.91 -1.86
N ALA A 180 -17.58 0.58 -1.74
CA ALA A 180 -18.18 0.31 -0.43
C ALA A 180 -17.48 -0.88 0.23
N PHE A 181 -17.37 -0.87 1.56
CA PHE A 181 -16.62 -1.86 2.34
C PHE A 181 -16.95 -3.33 1.98
N TYR A 182 -18.22 -3.64 1.73
CA TYR A 182 -18.67 -5.00 1.41
C TYR A 182 -18.39 -5.43 -0.05
N LYS A 183 -18.05 -4.48 -0.94
CA LYS A 183 -17.61 -4.72 -2.33
C LYS A 183 -16.11 -4.47 -2.51
N GLU A 184 -15.37 -4.17 -1.45
CA GLU A 184 -13.94 -3.89 -1.55
C GLU A 184 -13.20 -5.15 -2.03
N THR A 185 -12.30 -4.94 -2.98
CA THR A 185 -11.45 -5.97 -3.60
C THR A 185 -9.97 -5.72 -3.33
N LEU A 186 -9.57 -4.49 -2.98
CA LEU A 186 -8.17 -4.12 -2.72
C LEU A 186 -7.58 -4.83 -1.49
N HIS A 187 -8.38 -5.46 -0.64
CA HIS A 187 -7.88 -6.30 0.45
C HIS A 187 -8.88 -7.42 0.74
N GLN A 188 -8.50 -8.35 1.64
CA GLN A 188 -9.34 -9.45 2.07
C GLN A 188 -10.69 -8.91 2.56
N ASN A 189 -11.78 -9.37 1.93
CA ASN A 189 -13.12 -8.91 2.26
C ASN A 189 -13.70 -9.80 3.37
N SER A 190 -13.98 -9.20 4.53
CA SER A 190 -14.50 -9.90 5.71
C SER A 190 -15.89 -10.50 5.52
N LYS A 191 -16.61 -10.13 4.44
CA LYS A 191 -17.90 -10.74 4.08
C LYS A 191 -17.75 -12.07 3.33
N CYS A 192 -16.55 -12.42 2.85
CA CYS A 192 -16.30 -13.72 2.26
C CYS A 192 -16.19 -14.81 3.34
N LYS A 193 -17.31 -15.47 3.64
CA LYS A 193 -17.40 -16.48 4.72
C LYS A 193 -16.37 -17.61 4.57
N ARG A 194 -16.17 -18.12 3.35
CA ARG A 194 -15.19 -19.20 3.11
C ARG A 194 -13.77 -18.75 3.42
N LEU A 195 -13.39 -17.55 2.98
CA LEU A 195 -12.08 -16.98 3.29
C LEU A 195 -11.88 -16.81 4.81
N MET A 196 -12.88 -16.28 5.52
CA MET A 196 -12.79 -16.10 6.97
C MET A 196 -12.65 -17.43 7.72
N THR A 197 -13.33 -18.49 7.28
CA THR A 197 -13.13 -19.84 7.84
C THR A 197 -11.70 -20.33 7.63
N LEU A 198 -11.15 -20.14 6.43
CA LEU A 198 -9.79 -20.58 6.10
C LEU A 198 -8.73 -19.78 6.89
N ILE A 199 -8.89 -18.46 7.00
CA ILE A 199 -8.01 -17.60 7.82
C ILE A 199 -8.03 -18.07 9.28
N LYS A 200 -9.20 -18.39 9.84
CA LYS A 200 -9.30 -18.92 11.20
C LYS A 200 -8.55 -20.25 11.35
N GLN A 201 -8.77 -21.20 10.43
CA GLN A 201 -8.08 -22.49 10.46
C GLN A 201 -6.57 -22.33 10.33
N PHE A 202 -6.12 -21.45 9.45
CA PHE A 202 -4.71 -21.13 9.27
C PHE A 202 -4.09 -20.49 10.50
N GLY A 203 -4.81 -19.59 11.17
CA GLY A 203 -4.39 -18.98 12.43
C GLY A 203 -4.19 -20.01 13.54
N GLU A 204 -5.12 -20.97 13.70
CA GLU A 204 -4.95 -22.06 14.68
C GLU A 204 -3.74 -22.96 14.35
N ALA A 205 -3.52 -23.27 13.06
CA ALA A 205 -2.34 -24.02 12.63
C ALA A 205 -1.04 -23.24 12.88
N SER A 206 -1.07 -21.91 12.71
CA SER A 206 0.09 -21.02 12.92
C SER A 206 0.53 -21.00 14.39
N LYS A 207 -0.40 -21.09 15.35
CA LYS A 207 -0.06 -21.18 16.78
C LYS A 207 0.82 -22.39 17.09
N LEU A 208 0.52 -23.55 16.49
CA LEU A 208 1.32 -24.76 16.63
C LEU A 208 2.66 -24.63 15.88
N ARG A 209 2.63 -24.05 14.68
CA ARG A 209 3.82 -23.86 13.84
C ARG A 209 4.91 -23.02 14.52
N TYR A 210 4.52 -21.97 15.24
CA TYR A 210 5.44 -20.99 15.81
C TYR A 210 5.61 -21.12 17.34
N GLU A 211 5.17 -22.23 17.95
CA GLU A 211 5.18 -22.38 19.42
C GLU A 211 6.58 -22.18 20.04
N SER A 212 7.61 -22.77 19.43
CA SER A 212 9.00 -22.62 19.89
C SER A 212 9.52 -21.19 19.75
N ASP A 213 9.22 -20.53 18.62
CA ASP A 213 9.66 -19.16 18.37
C ASP A 213 8.96 -18.18 19.31
N LEU A 214 7.68 -18.38 19.62
CA LEU A 214 6.93 -17.55 20.58
C LEU A 214 7.48 -17.70 22.00
N LYS A 215 7.93 -18.90 22.40
CA LYS A 215 8.64 -19.12 23.67
C LYS A 215 9.99 -18.40 23.71
N TYR A 216 10.74 -18.43 22.62
CA TYR A 216 11.98 -17.66 22.48
C TYR A 216 11.71 -16.15 22.62
N LEU A 217 10.76 -15.60 21.86
CA LEU A 217 10.39 -14.19 21.92
C LEU A 217 9.88 -13.78 23.31
N THR A 218 9.12 -14.64 23.99
CA THR A 218 8.69 -14.41 25.38
C THR A 218 9.90 -14.26 26.31
N THR A 219 10.95 -15.02 26.10
CA THR A 219 12.18 -14.91 26.90
C THR A 219 12.91 -13.60 26.63
N GLN A 220 13.05 -13.22 25.36
CA GLN A 220 13.74 -11.98 24.96
C GLN A 220 12.99 -10.72 25.39
N LEU A 221 11.65 -10.73 25.29
CA LEU A 221 10.80 -9.57 25.56
C LEU A 221 10.20 -9.54 26.96
N LYS A 222 10.63 -10.44 27.86
CA LYS A 222 10.13 -10.54 29.24
C LYS A 222 10.08 -9.20 30.01
N PRO A 223 11.04 -8.26 29.87
CA PRO A 223 10.96 -6.96 30.54
C PRO A 223 9.83 -6.06 30.02
N ILE A 224 9.29 -6.35 28.84
CA ILE A 224 8.35 -5.50 28.10
C ILE A 224 6.95 -6.11 28.11
N VAL A 225 6.83 -7.42 27.87
CA VAL A 225 5.57 -8.17 27.87
C VAL A 225 5.74 -9.46 28.64
N ASN A 226 4.69 -9.85 29.38
CA ASN A 226 4.72 -11.06 30.21
C ASN A 226 4.80 -12.35 29.37
N GLU A 227 4.11 -12.36 28.23
CA GLU A 227 4.01 -13.50 27.34
C GLU A 227 3.73 -13.02 25.91
N VAL A 228 4.34 -13.68 24.92
CA VAL A 228 4.15 -13.39 23.50
C VAL A 228 3.31 -14.50 22.87
N LYS A 229 2.12 -14.17 22.36
CA LYS A 229 1.24 -15.09 21.63
C LYS A 229 0.66 -14.44 20.38
N LEU A 230 0.17 -15.26 19.45
CA LEU A 230 -0.54 -14.78 18.26
C LEU A 230 -1.95 -14.26 18.59
N ASP A 231 -2.58 -14.77 19.65
CA ASP A 231 -3.95 -14.46 20.05
C ASP A 231 -4.08 -13.76 21.42
N SER A 232 -2.97 -13.26 21.98
CA SER A 232 -2.98 -12.43 23.20
C SER A 232 -3.38 -10.97 22.91
N LYS A 233 -3.44 -10.16 23.97
CA LYS A 233 -3.52 -8.70 23.90
C LYS A 233 -2.39 -8.09 24.76
N PRO A 234 -1.37 -7.44 24.15
CA PRO A 234 -1.16 -7.34 22.71
C PRO A 234 -0.86 -8.71 22.08
N SER A 235 -1.30 -8.93 20.83
CA SER A 235 -0.82 -10.04 20.02
C SER A 235 0.57 -9.76 19.45
N LEU A 236 1.26 -10.77 18.91
CA LEU A 236 2.53 -10.58 18.22
C LEU A 236 2.45 -9.53 17.11
N ASN A 237 1.38 -9.56 16.29
CA ASN A 237 1.17 -8.56 15.23
C ASN A 237 0.95 -7.15 15.80
N GLU A 238 0.29 -7.01 16.95
CA GLU A 238 0.08 -5.72 17.61
C GLU A 238 1.39 -5.16 18.23
N ILE A 239 2.27 -6.04 18.74
CA ILE A 239 3.65 -5.69 19.11
C ILE A 239 4.41 -5.23 17.86
N PHE A 240 4.32 -5.99 16.77
CA PHE A 240 5.00 -5.71 15.51
C PHE A 240 4.59 -4.38 14.89
N ASP A 241 3.29 -4.07 14.84
CA ASP A 241 2.76 -2.80 14.33
C ASP A 241 3.32 -1.62 15.13
N THR A 242 3.33 -1.72 16.46
CA THR A 242 3.81 -0.66 17.34
C THR A 242 5.30 -0.41 17.17
N VAL A 243 6.11 -1.47 17.19
CA VAL A 243 7.57 -1.37 17.07
C VAL A 243 7.98 -0.90 15.67
N THR A 244 7.33 -1.41 14.62
CA THR A 244 7.63 -1.01 13.23
C THR A 244 7.22 0.43 12.97
N ALA A 245 6.06 0.86 13.48
CA ALA A 245 5.66 2.26 13.42
C ALA A 245 6.67 3.16 14.13
N ALA A 246 7.18 2.75 15.30
CA ALA A 246 8.11 3.55 16.09
C ALA A 246 9.45 3.68 15.38
N LYS A 247 10.01 2.55 14.90
CA LYS A 247 11.25 2.51 14.12
C LYS A 247 11.15 3.35 12.85
N ALA A 248 10.06 3.23 12.09
CA ALA A 248 9.84 4.00 10.87
C ALA A 248 9.74 5.52 11.13
N ASN A 249 9.24 5.90 12.31
CA ASN A 249 9.11 7.30 12.72
C ASN A 249 10.27 7.80 13.59
N LYS A 250 11.39 7.06 13.65
CA LYS A 250 12.59 7.42 14.42
C LYS A 250 12.32 7.63 15.92
N ILE A 251 11.28 6.99 16.44
CA ILE A 251 11.00 6.94 17.88
C ILE A 251 11.87 5.82 18.47
N PRO A 252 12.64 6.10 19.54
CA PRO A 252 13.43 5.08 20.22
C PRO A 252 12.55 3.92 20.68
N ILE A 253 13.02 2.70 20.44
CA ILE A 253 12.41 1.47 20.92
C ILE A 253 13.31 0.83 22.00
N PRO A 254 12.74 0.02 22.91
CA PRO A 254 13.53 -0.72 23.90
C PRO A 254 14.66 -1.55 23.28
N LYS A 255 15.78 -1.67 24.01
CA LYS A 255 16.99 -2.37 23.57
C LYS A 255 16.78 -3.87 23.32
N GLU A 256 15.75 -4.44 23.94
CA GLU A 256 15.34 -5.84 23.79
C GLU A 256 14.82 -6.12 22.36
N PHE A 257 14.32 -5.10 21.65
CA PHE A 257 14.01 -5.19 20.22
C PHE A 257 15.28 -5.06 19.38
N THR A 258 16.17 -6.04 19.50
CA THR A 258 17.34 -6.16 18.61
C THR A 258 16.89 -6.43 17.16
N GLU A 259 17.77 -6.24 16.18
CA GLU A 259 17.45 -6.56 14.79
C GLU A 259 17.04 -8.03 14.62
N GLU A 260 17.68 -8.96 15.32
CA GLU A 260 17.30 -10.39 15.31
C GLU A 260 15.88 -10.62 15.84
N VAL A 261 15.54 -9.98 16.96
CA VAL A 261 14.21 -10.09 17.56
C VAL A 261 13.15 -9.50 16.63
N ILE A 262 13.41 -8.32 16.04
CA ILE A 262 12.50 -7.68 15.09
C ILE A 262 12.33 -8.55 13.84
N ASP A 263 13.41 -9.09 13.29
CA ASP A 263 13.37 -9.95 12.11
C ASP A 263 12.60 -11.24 12.34
N LYS A 264 12.68 -11.81 13.55
CA LYS A 264 11.90 -12.99 13.96
C LYS A 264 10.41 -12.64 14.16
N ILE A 265 10.10 -11.49 14.76
CA ILE A 265 8.73 -11.00 14.88
C ILE A 265 8.11 -10.77 13.49
N ASP A 266 8.86 -10.17 12.56
CA ASP A 266 8.44 -9.95 11.17
C ASP A 266 8.16 -11.28 10.46
N GLU A 267 9.09 -12.24 10.53
CA GLU A 267 8.94 -13.58 9.94
C GLU A 267 7.65 -14.27 10.42
N ILE A 268 7.42 -14.29 11.72
CA ILE A 268 6.24 -14.97 12.30
C ILE A 268 4.95 -14.19 12.00
N SER A 269 4.97 -12.86 12.12
CA SER A 269 3.79 -12.02 11.84
C SER A 269 3.38 -12.13 10.37
N THR A 270 4.36 -12.12 9.47
CA THR A 270 4.15 -12.35 8.03
C THR A 270 3.64 -13.75 7.78
N GLY A 271 4.22 -14.74 8.47
CA GLY A 271 3.81 -16.13 8.39
C GLY A 271 2.36 -16.34 8.76
N GLU A 272 1.96 -15.88 9.95
CA GLU A 272 0.59 -15.96 10.46
C GLU A 272 -0.42 -15.27 9.53
N TRP A 273 -0.10 -14.07 9.02
CA TRP A 273 -1.05 -13.27 8.25
C TRP A 273 -1.16 -13.68 6.79
N PHE A 274 -0.05 -14.10 6.17
CA PHE A 274 0.07 -14.13 4.71
C PHE A 274 0.51 -15.47 4.12
N ASN A 275 1.18 -16.35 4.87
CA ASN A 275 1.64 -17.62 4.28
C ASN A 275 0.47 -18.49 3.77
N GLY A 276 -0.73 -18.40 4.34
CA GLY A 276 -1.90 -19.12 3.82
C GLY A 276 -2.25 -18.77 2.36
N PHE A 277 -2.00 -17.51 1.94
CA PHE A 277 -2.19 -17.06 0.55
C PHE A 277 -1.10 -17.58 -0.39
N TYR A 278 0.08 -17.85 0.14
CA TYR A 278 1.15 -18.50 -0.60
C TYR A 278 0.92 -20.02 -0.69
N GLU A 279 0.63 -20.67 0.43
CA GLU A 279 0.50 -22.13 0.57
C GLU A 279 -0.73 -22.70 -0.14
N THR A 280 -1.83 -21.94 -0.25
CA THR A 280 -3.07 -22.47 -0.82
C THR A 280 -3.64 -21.60 -1.93
N LEU A 281 -3.93 -22.23 -3.07
CA LEU A 281 -4.58 -21.56 -4.20
C LEU A 281 -5.98 -21.05 -3.83
N GLU A 282 -6.71 -21.76 -2.97
CA GLU A 282 -8.06 -21.36 -2.56
C GLU A 282 -8.04 -20.05 -1.75
N MET A 283 -7.20 -19.95 -0.70
CA MET A 283 -7.11 -18.70 0.06
C MET A 283 -6.63 -17.56 -0.82
N ARG A 284 -5.65 -17.82 -1.69
CA ARG A 284 -5.15 -16.81 -2.65
C ARG A 284 -6.25 -16.26 -3.55
N ARG A 285 -7.03 -17.15 -4.19
CA ARG A 285 -8.13 -16.77 -5.10
C ARG A 285 -9.21 -15.98 -4.37
N LEU A 286 -9.56 -16.38 -3.14
CA LEU A 286 -10.58 -15.70 -2.36
C LEU A 286 -10.10 -14.37 -1.75
N ALA A 287 -8.82 -14.27 -1.41
CA ALA A 287 -8.24 -13.10 -0.76
C ALA A 287 -8.04 -11.92 -1.72
N ILE A 288 -7.49 -12.17 -2.91
CA ILE A 288 -7.09 -11.10 -3.84
C ILE A 288 -7.48 -11.34 -5.30
N GLY A 289 -8.00 -12.52 -5.64
CA GLY A 289 -8.44 -12.85 -6.99
C GLY A 289 -9.40 -11.83 -7.63
N PRO A 290 -10.38 -11.27 -6.90
CA PRO A 290 -11.23 -10.20 -7.43
C PRO A 290 -10.46 -8.95 -7.86
N PHE A 291 -9.39 -8.58 -7.15
CA PHE A 291 -8.57 -7.43 -7.54
C PHE A 291 -7.60 -7.75 -8.68
N ILE A 292 -7.08 -8.99 -8.75
CA ILE A 292 -6.36 -9.46 -9.93
C ILE A 292 -7.26 -9.39 -11.18
N ALA A 293 -8.56 -9.69 -11.04
CA ALA A 293 -9.53 -9.51 -12.13
C ALA A 293 -9.66 -8.03 -12.51
N ASP A 294 -9.80 -7.11 -11.54
CA ASP A 294 -9.82 -5.66 -11.82
C ASP A 294 -8.56 -5.22 -12.63
N LEU A 295 -7.36 -5.66 -12.23
CA LEU A 295 -6.10 -5.32 -12.91
C LEU A 295 -6.01 -5.91 -14.33
N ARG A 296 -6.45 -7.16 -14.49
CA ARG A 296 -6.50 -7.85 -15.78
C ARG A 296 -7.48 -7.14 -16.72
N ASP A 297 -8.64 -6.75 -16.23
CA ASP A 297 -9.70 -6.19 -17.07
C ASP A 297 -9.26 -4.86 -17.69
N ILE A 298 -8.51 -4.02 -16.98
CA ILE A 298 -7.91 -2.81 -17.57
C ILE A 298 -6.89 -3.14 -18.66
N ILE A 299 -6.03 -4.14 -18.43
CA ILE A 299 -5.08 -4.61 -19.46
C ILE A 299 -5.84 -5.06 -20.70
N LEU A 300 -6.87 -5.89 -20.53
CA LEU A 300 -7.69 -6.38 -21.64
C LEU A 300 -8.43 -5.24 -22.35
N SER A 301 -8.89 -4.20 -21.63
CA SER A 301 -9.47 -3.03 -22.26
C SER A 301 -8.47 -2.28 -23.15
N LYS A 302 -7.19 -2.19 -22.75
CA LYS A 302 -6.13 -1.61 -23.60
C LYS A 302 -5.82 -2.49 -24.81
N VAL A 303 -5.64 -3.80 -24.60
CA VAL A 303 -5.32 -4.76 -25.67
C VAL A 303 -6.43 -4.83 -26.72
N ASN A 304 -7.69 -4.76 -26.30
CA ASN A 304 -8.84 -4.83 -27.19
C ASN A 304 -9.27 -3.45 -27.72
N ASN A 305 -8.49 -2.38 -27.50
CA ASN A 305 -8.78 -1.02 -27.96
C ASN A 305 -10.18 -0.52 -27.59
N ILE A 306 -10.60 -0.78 -26.34
CA ILE A 306 -11.88 -0.28 -25.82
C ILE A 306 -11.78 1.25 -25.67
N PRO A 307 -12.68 2.05 -26.28
CA PRO A 307 -12.56 3.51 -26.34
C PRO A 307 -12.41 4.18 -24.96
N GLU A 308 -13.08 3.66 -23.94
CA GLU A 308 -13.02 4.22 -22.57
C GLU A 308 -11.63 4.08 -21.93
N ALA A 309 -10.81 3.15 -22.40
CA ALA A 309 -9.45 2.91 -21.90
C ALA A 309 -8.36 3.51 -22.82
N GLU A 310 -8.73 4.10 -23.95
CA GLU A 310 -7.78 4.60 -24.96
C GLU A 310 -6.79 5.61 -24.35
N ASP A 311 -7.33 6.63 -23.67
CA ASP A 311 -6.54 7.69 -23.02
C ASP A 311 -5.84 7.22 -21.74
N LEU A 312 -6.29 6.14 -21.10
CA LEU A 312 -5.74 5.70 -19.82
C LEU A 312 -4.30 5.22 -19.99
N LYS A 313 -3.37 5.87 -19.30
CA LYS A 313 -1.95 5.51 -19.29
C LYS A 313 -1.47 5.03 -17.93
N PHE A 314 -2.02 5.56 -16.84
CA PHE A 314 -1.54 5.30 -15.49
C PHE A 314 -2.70 5.01 -14.53
N ALA A 315 -2.76 3.79 -13.99
CA ALA A 315 -3.72 3.45 -12.94
C ALA A 315 -2.98 3.31 -11.61
N ILE A 316 -3.45 3.97 -10.54
CA ILE A 316 -2.83 3.92 -9.22
C ILE A 316 -3.85 3.45 -8.18
N TYR A 317 -3.46 2.43 -7.43
CA TYR A 317 -4.26 1.79 -6.40
C TYR A 317 -3.56 1.93 -5.05
N SER A 318 -4.21 2.64 -4.12
CA SER A 318 -3.73 2.82 -2.74
C SER A 318 -4.39 1.83 -1.80
N GLY A 319 -3.58 0.95 -1.24
CA GLY A 319 -4.01 -0.12 -0.35
C GLY A 319 -3.09 -0.31 0.85
N HIS A 320 -2.93 -1.57 1.23
CA HIS A 320 -2.33 -1.98 2.48
C HIS A 320 -1.22 -3.02 2.24
N ASP A 321 -0.52 -3.37 3.31
CA ASP A 321 0.27 -4.61 3.38
C ASP A 321 -0.58 -5.83 2.99
N SER A 322 -1.81 -5.87 3.48
CA SER A 322 -2.78 -6.91 3.17
C SER A 322 -3.29 -6.88 1.72
N THR A 323 -3.00 -5.82 0.96
CA THR A 323 -3.15 -5.76 -0.50
C THR A 323 -1.94 -6.39 -1.18
N LEU A 324 -0.73 -5.94 -0.82
CA LEU A 324 0.50 -6.32 -1.51
C LEU A 324 0.91 -7.76 -1.25
N ALA A 325 0.86 -8.22 0.00
CA ALA A 325 1.30 -9.57 0.38
C ALA A 325 0.62 -10.68 -0.45
N PRO A 326 -0.73 -10.71 -0.60
CA PRO A 326 -1.35 -11.72 -1.47
C PRO A 326 -1.11 -11.47 -2.97
N LEU A 327 -0.86 -10.23 -3.41
CA LEU A 327 -0.48 -9.96 -4.81
C LEU A 327 0.90 -10.52 -5.14
N ILE A 328 1.92 -10.23 -4.34
CA ILE A 328 3.27 -10.77 -4.55
C ILE A 328 3.29 -12.30 -4.41
N ALA A 329 2.47 -12.88 -3.53
CA ALA A 329 2.25 -14.33 -3.49
C ALA A 329 1.60 -14.87 -4.78
N THR A 330 0.75 -14.09 -5.43
CA THR A 330 0.13 -14.45 -6.71
C THR A 330 1.11 -14.41 -7.87
N PHE A 331 2.01 -13.42 -7.89
CA PHE A 331 3.09 -13.32 -8.88
C PHE A 331 4.31 -14.18 -8.52
N ASN A 332 4.19 -15.09 -7.56
CA ASN A 332 5.25 -16.02 -7.12
C ASN A 332 6.56 -15.32 -6.68
N ALA A 333 6.42 -14.13 -6.11
CA ALA A 333 7.52 -13.26 -5.68
C ALA A 333 7.47 -12.94 -4.18
N PHE A 334 6.77 -13.77 -3.40
CA PHE A 334 6.67 -13.56 -1.97
C PHE A 334 7.98 -13.95 -1.29
N ASP A 335 8.61 -12.97 -0.63
CA ASP A 335 9.89 -13.13 0.06
C ASP A 335 9.74 -13.52 1.53
N HIS A 336 8.51 -13.87 1.95
CA HIS A 336 8.15 -14.16 3.35
C HIS A 336 8.46 -13.01 4.31
N ARG A 337 8.46 -11.76 3.82
CA ARG A 337 8.62 -10.55 4.62
C ARG A 337 7.39 -9.64 4.55
N TRP A 338 7.16 -8.88 5.62
CA TRP A 338 6.04 -7.95 5.65
C TRP A 338 6.27 -6.84 4.62
N PRO A 339 5.29 -6.53 3.74
CA PRO A 339 5.45 -5.42 2.80
C PRO A 339 5.67 -4.11 3.55
N LYS A 340 6.85 -3.51 3.43
CA LYS A 340 7.24 -2.28 4.15
C LYS A 340 6.37 -1.08 3.74
N PHE A 341 6.39 -0.01 4.54
CA PHE A 341 5.72 1.24 4.16
C PHE A 341 6.26 1.73 2.81
N ASN A 342 5.39 2.33 2.00
CA ASN A 342 5.70 2.74 0.62
C ASN A 342 6.08 1.60 -0.35
N SER A 343 6.01 0.32 0.07
CA SER A 343 6.15 -0.80 -0.87
C SER A 343 5.14 -0.66 -2.00
N HIS A 344 5.54 -1.07 -3.20
CA HIS A 344 4.70 -0.94 -4.39
C HIS A 344 4.97 -2.06 -5.39
N LEU A 345 3.92 -2.46 -6.09
CA LEU A 345 3.93 -3.36 -7.23
C LEU A 345 3.58 -2.57 -8.49
N ILE A 346 4.30 -2.80 -9.58
CA ILE A 346 4.09 -2.12 -10.86
C ILE A 346 3.85 -3.17 -11.92
N LEU A 347 2.75 -3.06 -12.66
CA LEU A 347 2.50 -3.82 -13.87
C LEU A 347 2.63 -2.87 -15.06
N GLU A 348 3.47 -3.22 -16.02
CA GLU A 348 3.71 -2.45 -17.24
C GLU A 348 3.31 -3.29 -18.45
N LEU A 349 2.37 -2.77 -19.24
CA LEU A 349 1.92 -3.39 -20.48
C LEU A 349 2.69 -2.78 -21.65
N PHE A 350 3.33 -3.63 -22.44
CA PHE A 350 4.04 -3.28 -23.65
C PHE A 350 3.34 -3.86 -24.87
N GLU A 351 3.51 -3.20 -26.01
CA GLU A 351 3.12 -3.68 -27.34
C GLU A 351 4.36 -3.68 -28.24
N SER A 352 4.55 -4.75 -29.03
CA SER A 352 5.60 -4.82 -30.05
C SER A 352 5.33 -3.79 -31.14
N LYS A 353 6.34 -3.00 -31.52
CA LYS A 353 6.30 -2.15 -32.72
C LYS A 353 6.58 -2.94 -34.00
N GLU A 354 7.11 -4.15 -33.87
CA GLU A 354 7.41 -5.04 -34.98
C GLU A 354 6.26 -6.03 -35.19
N GLU A 355 5.74 -6.11 -36.42
CA GLU A 355 4.80 -7.15 -36.83
C GLU A 355 5.57 -8.48 -36.98
N PHE A 356 5.70 -9.24 -35.90
CA PHE A 356 6.18 -10.61 -36.01
C PHE A 356 5.08 -11.45 -36.63
N SER A 357 5.25 -11.82 -37.91
CA SER A 357 4.31 -12.59 -38.73
C SER A 357 3.94 -13.98 -38.19
N SER A 358 4.47 -14.38 -37.03
CA SER A 358 4.26 -15.69 -36.38
C SER A 358 3.89 -15.61 -34.89
N ALA A 359 3.88 -14.42 -34.26
CA ALA A 359 3.48 -14.28 -32.86
C ALA A 359 1.97 -14.07 -32.77
N GLN A 360 1.28 -14.94 -32.03
CA GLN A 360 -0.17 -14.85 -31.81
C GLN A 360 -0.53 -13.71 -30.83
N ASP A 361 0.45 -13.19 -30.08
CA ASP A 361 0.31 -12.10 -29.12
C ASP A 361 1.45 -11.08 -29.28
N ASN A 362 1.11 -9.82 -29.57
CA ASN A 362 2.05 -8.69 -29.67
C ASN A 362 2.20 -7.90 -28.36
N HIS A 363 1.66 -8.42 -27.25
CA HIS A 363 1.61 -7.72 -25.96
C HIS A 363 2.41 -8.45 -24.88
N TYR A 364 3.12 -7.69 -24.05
CA TYR A 364 3.95 -8.21 -22.97
C TYR A 364 3.61 -7.49 -21.66
N VAL A 365 3.62 -8.22 -20.55
CA VAL A 365 3.46 -7.63 -19.22
C VAL A 365 4.72 -7.84 -18.42
N ARG A 366 5.27 -6.75 -17.87
CA ARG A 366 6.32 -6.82 -16.86
C ARG A 366 5.74 -6.52 -15.49
N VAL A 367 6.20 -7.25 -14.48
CA VAL A 367 5.87 -6.99 -13.08
C VAL A 367 7.13 -6.59 -12.32
N ARG A 368 7.03 -5.56 -11.48
CA ARG A 368 8.10 -5.11 -10.57
C ARG A 368 7.57 -4.98 -9.16
N TYR A 369 8.34 -5.40 -8.16
CA TYR A 369 8.08 -5.14 -6.75
C TYR A 369 9.23 -4.34 -6.15
N ASN A 370 8.93 -3.17 -5.58
CA ASN A 370 9.91 -2.22 -5.07
C ASN A 370 11.05 -1.98 -6.08
N ASP A 371 10.65 -1.60 -7.28
CA ASP A 371 11.50 -1.38 -8.45
C ASP A 371 12.29 -2.59 -9.00
N LYS A 372 12.27 -3.75 -8.35
CA LYS A 372 12.92 -4.97 -8.83
C LYS A 372 11.98 -5.77 -9.71
N ILE A 373 12.48 -6.22 -10.87
CA ILE A 373 11.72 -7.12 -11.76
C ILE A 373 11.49 -8.45 -11.04
N LEU A 374 10.27 -8.97 -11.17
CA LEU A 374 9.86 -10.28 -10.65
C LEU A 374 10.06 -11.40 -11.66
#